data_AF-A0A3A4NUN6-F1
#
_entry.id   AF-A0A3A4NUN6-F1
#
_cell.length_a   1.000
_cell.length_b   1.000
_cell.length_c   1.000
_cell.angle_alpha   90.00
_cell.angle_beta   90.00
_cell.angle_gamma   90.00
#
_symmetry.space_group_name_H-M   'P 1'
#
loop_
_entity.id
_entity.type
_entity.pdbx_description
1 polymer ?
#
loop_
_entity_poly.entity_id
_entity_poly.type
_entity_poly.pdbx_seq_one_letter_code
_entity_poly.pdbx_strand_id
1 'polypeptide(L)'
;MKKILLLPFCLSADAQSAAEAMADAEGYVVVVATSTAKALAEVRRHAGPGSGRPVRIVGVVCDGRAKKVWAGLLLLKARQWGKRLLRRKVRRIELARVAIVGGTKSLFGRRHCSVGRNEPDMEGLRRALAGQDTFMKA
;
A
#
# COMPACT_ATOMS: atom_id res chain seq x y z
N MET A 1 -5.46 12.76 -9.46
CA MET A 1 -5.53 11.46 -8.75
C MET A 1 -4.85 11.64 -7.41
N LYS A 2 -5.39 11.13 -6.29
CA LYS A 2 -4.65 11.16 -5.02
C LYS A 2 -3.69 9.98 -4.97
N LYS A 3 -2.43 10.22 -4.64
CA LYS A 3 -1.35 9.21 -4.58
C LYS A 3 -0.91 9.05 -3.12
N ILE A 4 -0.89 7.83 -2.62
CA ILE A 4 -0.54 7.50 -1.22
C ILE A 4 0.50 6.38 -1.21
N LEU A 5 1.62 6.59 -0.53
CA LEU A 5 2.60 5.55 -0.24
C LEU A 5 2.44 5.11 1.22
N LEU A 6 2.21 3.82 1.46
CA LEU A 6 2.14 3.23 2.78
C LEU A 6 3.45 2.51 3.09
N LEU A 7 4.18 3.04 4.07
CA LEU A 7 5.41 2.45 4.59
C LEU A 7 5.15 1.75 5.93
N PRO A 8 5.73 0.58 6.18
CA PRO A 8 5.69 -0.06 7.48
C PRO A 8 6.75 0.58 8.40
N PHE A 9 6.43 0.73 9.69
CA PHE A 9 7.35 1.29 10.70
C PHE A 9 8.67 0.50 10.91
N CYS A 10 8.81 -0.65 10.27
CA CYS A 10 9.96 -1.54 10.46
C CYS A 10 11.12 -1.27 9.50
N LEU A 11 10.99 -0.33 8.56
CA LEU A 11 12.08 0.04 7.67
C LEU A 11 13.23 0.72 8.43
N SER A 12 14.45 0.66 7.90
CA SER A 12 15.53 1.52 8.39
C SER A 12 15.25 2.99 8.09
N ALA A 13 15.89 3.88 8.85
CA ALA A 13 15.77 5.32 8.62
C ALA A 13 16.19 5.68 7.19
N ASP A 14 17.33 5.15 6.73
CA ASP A 14 17.85 5.39 5.38
C ASP A 14 16.89 4.89 4.30
N ALA A 15 16.33 3.68 4.47
CA ALA A 15 15.36 3.11 3.53
C ALA A 15 14.05 3.90 3.51
N GLN A 16 13.61 4.40 4.67
CA GLN A 16 12.44 5.26 4.76
C GLN A 16 12.68 6.59 4.06
N SER A 17 13.80 7.26 4.32
CA SER A 17 14.17 8.52 3.67
C SER A 17 14.31 8.39 2.16
N ALA A 18 14.91 7.30 1.68
CA ALA A 18 15.01 7.03 0.24
C ALA A 18 13.64 6.77 -0.40
N ALA A 19 12.76 6.04 0.29
CA ALA A 19 11.38 5.83 -0.15
C ALA A 19 10.56 7.13 -0.16
N GLU A 20 10.77 8.01 0.82
CA GLU A 20 10.14 9.33 0.90
C GLU A 20 10.58 10.23 -0.26
N ALA A 21 11.88 10.28 -0.57
CA ALA A 21 12.40 11.06 -1.69
C ALA A 21 11.81 10.59 -3.04
N MET A 22 11.74 9.28 -3.27
CA MET A 22 11.12 8.72 -4.48
C MET A 22 9.61 9.02 -4.55
N ALA A 23 8.92 8.97 -3.41
CA ALA A 23 7.51 9.29 -3.33
C ALA A 23 7.23 10.76 -3.65
N ASP A 24 8.05 11.67 -3.11
CA ASP A 24 7.92 13.11 -3.31
C ASP A 24 8.11 13.50 -4.79
N ALA A 25 9.13 12.93 -5.44
CA ALA A 25 9.36 13.11 -6.88
C ALA A 25 8.13 12.72 -7.75
N GLU A 26 7.33 11.78 -7.26
CA GLU A 26 6.13 11.28 -7.92
C GLU A 26 4.82 11.88 -7.37
N GLY A 27 4.90 12.81 -6.41
CA GLY A 27 3.76 13.48 -5.78
C GLY A 27 2.90 12.57 -4.90
N TYR A 28 3.50 11.57 -4.25
CA TYR A 28 2.84 10.69 -3.28
C TYR A 28 2.88 11.29 -1.88
N VAL A 29 1.75 11.24 -1.17
CA VAL A 29 1.74 11.47 0.27
C VAL A 29 2.22 10.20 0.96
N VAL A 30 3.27 10.31 1.76
CA VAL A 30 3.83 9.18 2.51
C VAL A 30 3.13 9.05 3.86
N VAL A 31 2.74 7.82 4.19
CA VAL A 31 2.10 7.46 5.45
C VAL A 31 2.85 6.29 6.06
N VAL A 32 3.49 6.54 7.20
CA VAL A 32 4.17 5.50 7.97
C VAL A 32 3.18 4.84 8.93
N ALA A 33 2.84 3.60 8.63
CA ALA A 33 1.88 2.82 9.37
C ALA A 33 2.55 2.01 10.49
N THR A 34 2.24 2.36 11.73
CA THR A 34 2.57 1.55 12.91
C THR A 34 1.62 0.36 13.09
N SER A 35 0.42 0.41 12.51
CA SER A 35 -0.57 -0.67 12.54
C SER A 35 -1.45 -0.71 11.29
N THR A 36 -2.19 -1.80 11.08
CA THR A 36 -3.12 -1.91 9.93
C THR A 36 -4.28 -0.93 10.08
N ALA A 37 -4.79 -0.78 11.30
CA ALA A 37 -5.87 0.14 11.60
C ALA A 37 -5.48 1.59 11.31
N LYS A 38 -4.27 2.01 11.74
CA LYS A 38 -3.74 3.35 11.46
C LYS A 38 -3.58 3.59 9.96
N ALA A 39 -3.01 2.63 9.21
CA ALA A 39 -2.91 2.70 7.76
C ALA A 39 -4.29 2.94 7.10
N LEU A 40 -5.31 2.20 7.52
CA LEU A 40 -6.66 2.34 6.97
C LEU A 40 -7.33 3.67 7.34
N ALA A 41 -7.12 4.16 8.57
CA ALA A 41 -7.62 5.45 9.00
C ALA A 41 -7.01 6.60 8.19
N GLU A 42 -5.70 6.58 7.98
CA GLU A 42 -5.00 7.58 7.17
C GLU A 42 -5.43 7.53 5.71
N VAL A 43 -5.50 6.34 5.11
CA VAL A 43 -6.03 6.18 3.75
C VAL A 43 -7.45 6.75 3.66
N ARG A 44 -8.32 6.50 4.64
CA ARG A 44 -9.69 7.06 4.66
C ARG A 44 -9.67 8.58 4.75
N ARG A 45 -8.83 9.16 5.62
CA ARG A 45 -8.67 10.61 5.78
C ARG A 45 -8.19 11.26 4.48
N HIS A 46 -7.12 10.72 3.89
CA HIS A 46 -6.56 11.25 2.65
C HIS A 46 -7.47 11.02 1.45
N ALA A 47 -8.12 9.86 1.34
CA ALA A 47 -9.02 9.56 0.23
C ALA A 47 -10.33 10.35 0.30
N GLY A 48 -10.76 10.75 1.50
CA GLY A 48 -11.98 11.52 1.77
C GLY A 48 -13.28 10.78 1.43
N PRO A 49 -14.38 10.99 2.18
CA PRO A 49 -15.71 10.57 1.74
C PRO A 49 -16.14 11.37 0.50
N GLY A 50 -16.85 10.74 -0.43
CA GLY A 50 -17.63 11.44 -1.47
C GLY A 50 -16.87 12.05 -2.66
N SER A 51 -15.54 12.22 -2.64
CA SER A 51 -14.85 13.00 -3.68
C SER A 51 -14.93 12.41 -5.11
N GLY A 52 -15.25 11.12 -5.29
CA GLY A 52 -15.26 10.43 -6.58
C GLY A 52 -13.89 10.32 -7.29
N ARG A 53 -12.89 11.12 -6.87
CA ARG A 53 -11.57 11.20 -7.47
C ARG A 53 -10.83 9.86 -7.36
N PRO A 54 -10.13 9.42 -8.43
CA PRO A 54 -9.30 8.22 -8.38
C PRO A 54 -8.22 8.33 -7.30
N VAL A 55 -7.96 7.21 -6.62
CA VAL A 55 -6.92 7.08 -5.60
C VAL A 55 -5.97 5.97 -5.99
N ARG A 56 -4.66 6.24 -5.88
CA ARG A 56 -3.59 5.28 -6.05
C ARG A 56 -2.87 5.06 -4.73
N ILE A 57 -2.72 3.80 -4.32
CA ILE A 57 -2.09 3.41 -3.07
C ILE A 57 -0.98 2.41 -3.40
N VAL A 58 0.26 2.76 -3.04
CA VAL A 58 1.41 1.87 -3.11
C VAL A 58 1.68 1.41 -1.68
N GLY A 59 1.71 0.10 -1.43
CA GLY A 59 1.93 -0.45 -0.10
C GLY A 59 3.21 -1.28 -0.03
N VAL A 60 4.15 -0.87 0.81
CA VAL A 60 5.31 -1.68 1.19
C VAL A 60 4.89 -2.66 2.28
N VAL A 61 4.97 -3.95 2.01
CA VAL A 61 4.49 -5.00 2.90
C VAL A 61 5.43 -6.20 2.92
N CYS A 62 5.53 -6.85 4.08
CA CYS A 62 6.16 -8.17 4.16
C CYS A 62 5.22 -9.27 3.65
N ASP A 63 5.76 -10.43 3.26
CA ASP A 63 5.00 -11.56 2.72
C ASP A 63 3.84 -12.02 3.61
N GLY A 64 4.07 -12.12 4.93
CA GLY A 64 3.02 -12.52 5.87
C GLY A 64 1.84 -11.54 5.91
N ARG A 65 2.11 -10.24 5.72
CA ARG A 65 1.07 -9.21 5.63
C ARG A 65 0.47 -9.12 4.22
N ALA A 66 1.25 -9.45 3.20
CA ALA A 66 0.80 -9.48 1.81
C ALA A 66 -0.39 -10.43 1.62
N LYS A 67 -0.38 -11.62 2.24
CA LYS A 67 -1.53 -12.55 2.19
C LYS A 67 -2.81 -11.95 2.77
N LYS A 68 -2.71 -11.26 3.92
CA LYS A 68 -3.85 -10.61 4.57
C LYS A 68 -4.37 -9.42 3.77
N VAL A 69 -3.46 -8.63 3.21
CA VAL A 69 -3.80 -7.52 2.32
C VAL A 69 -4.52 -8.08 1.09
N TRP A 70 -4.00 -9.13 0.45
CA TRP A 70 -4.61 -9.77 -0.71
C TRP A 70 -6.05 -10.24 -0.44
N ALA A 71 -6.29 -10.92 0.69
CA ALA A 71 -7.64 -11.30 1.11
C ALA A 71 -8.56 -10.07 1.26
N GLY A 72 -8.06 -8.99 1.88
CA GLY A 72 -8.78 -7.71 1.98
C GLY A 72 -9.06 -7.06 0.62
N LEU A 73 -8.14 -7.15 -0.34
CA LEU A 73 -8.33 -6.63 -1.70
C LEU A 73 -9.38 -7.42 -2.47
N LEU A 74 -9.40 -8.74 -2.31
CA LEU A 74 -10.38 -9.62 -2.93
C LEU A 74 -11.79 -9.30 -2.42
N LEU A 75 -11.92 -9.06 -1.11
CA LEU A 75 -13.17 -8.60 -0.50
C LEU A 75 -13.59 -7.20 -1.00
N LEU A 76 -12.65 -6.26 -1.15
CA LEU A 76 -12.91 -4.93 -1.71
C LEU A 76 -13.43 -5.01 -3.14
N LYS A 77 -12.81 -5.85 -3.98
CA LYS A 77 -13.22 -6.08 -5.36
C LYS A 77 -14.63 -6.67 -5.42
N ALA A 78 -14.95 -7.66 -4.58
CA ALA A 78 -16.30 -8.23 -4.47
C ALA A 78 -17.34 -7.16 -4.04
N ARG A 79 -17.02 -6.33 -3.05
CA ARG A 79 -17.90 -5.23 -2.61
C ARG A 79 -18.10 -4.17 -3.69
N GLN A 80 -17.06 -3.83 -4.46
CA GLN A 80 -17.16 -2.90 -5.58
C GLN A 80 -18.01 -3.49 -6.71
N TRP A 81 -17.85 -4.78 -7.01
CA TRP A 81 -18.70 -5.50 -7.96
C TRP A 81 -20.17 -5.46 -7.56
N GLY A 82 -20.49 -5.74 -6.28
CA GLY A 82 -21.86 -5.62 -5.76
C GLY A 82 -22.41 -4.20 -5.83
N LYS A 83 -21.59 -3.16 -5.57
CA LYS A 83 -22.00 -1.76 -5.74
C LYS A 83 -22.28 -1.40 -7.20
N ARG A 84 -21.49 -1.94 -8.14
CA ARG A 84 -21.69 -1.76 -9.58
C ARG A 84 -23.00 -2.42 -10.05
N LEU A 85 -23.30 -3.61 -9.52
CA LEU A 85 -24.57 -4.31 -9.77
C LEU A 85 -25.77 -3.47 -9.29
N LEU A 86 -25.62 -2.78 -8.15
CA LEU A 86 -26.62 -1.87 -7.58
C LEU A 86 -26.61 -0.44 -8.17
N ARG A 87 -25.94 -0.22 -9.31
CA ARG A 87 -25.77 1.10 -9.98
C ARG A 87 -25.25 2.22 -9.06
N ARG A 88 -24.57 1.90 -7.96
CA ARG A 88 -23.95 2.90 -7.07
C ARG A 88 -22.60 3.34 -7.63
N LYS A 89 -22.28 4.64 -7.53
CA LYS A 89 -20.98 5.18 -7.98
C LYS A 89 -19.82 4.45 -7.30
N VAL A 90 -18.93 3.88 -8.09
CA VAL A 90 -17.70 3.21 -7.65
C VAL A 90 -16.52 4.13 -7.97
N ARG A 91 -15.66 4.36 -6.97
CA ARG A 91 -14.41 5.13 -7.14
C ARG A 91 -13.34 4.22 -7.75
N ARG A 92 -12.55 4.76 -8.69
CA ARG A 92 -11.37 4.07 -9.22
C ARG A 92 -10.25 3.99 -8.17
N ILE A 93 -9.83 2.78 -7.84
CA ILE A 93 -8.75 2.51 -6.88
C ILE A 93 -7.63 1.74 -7.59
N GLU A 94 -6.44 2.33 -7.59
CA GLU A 94 -5.21 1.70 -8.06
C GLU A 94 -4.37 1.24 -6.88
N LEU A 95 -3.98 -0.03 -6.88
CA LEU A 95 -3.18 -0.61 -5.82
C LEU A 95 -1.90 -1.20 -6.38
N ALA A 96 -0.77 -0.83 -5.79
CA ALA A 96 0.51 -1.47 -6.02
C ALA A 96 1.07 -2.06 -4.71
N ARG A 97 1.79 -3.18 -4.79
CA ARG A 97 2.49 -3.78 -3.66
C ARG A 97 3.99 -3.78 -3.93
N VAL A 98 4.75 -3.60 -2.85
CA VAL A 98 6.21 -3.68 -2.86
C VAL A 98 6.63 -4.58 -1.71
N ALA A 99 7.51 -5.53 -1.99
CA ALA A 99 8.01 -6.46 -0.98
C ALA A 99 9.10 -5.81 -0.13
N ILE A 100 9.30 -6.34 1.08
CA ILE A 100 10.46 -6.03 1.92
C ILE A 100 11.50 -7.12 1.68
N VAL A 101 12.74 -6.72 1.36
CA VAL A 101 13.89 -7.61 1.21
C VAL A 101 14.35 -8.08 2.61
N GLY A 102 14.62 -9.37 2.76
CA GLY A 102 15.21 -9.94 3.99
C GLY A 102 14.24 -10.40 5.10
N GLY A 103 12.93 -10.44 4.87
CA GLY A 103 11.96 -10.98 5.84
C GLY A 103 11.72 -12.48 5.65
N THR A 104 12.02 -13.32 6.65
CA THR A 104 11.80 -14.78 6.55
C THR A 104 10.31 -15.11 6.33
N LYS A 105 10.03 -16.01 5.37
CA LYS A 105 8.70 -16.54 5.06
C LYS A 105 8.12 -17.23 6.28
N SER A 106 7.06 -16.68 6.84
CA SER A 106 6.23 -17.39 7.82
C SER A 106 4.79 -17.38 7.34
N LEU A 107 4.18 -18.57 7.37
CA LEU A 107 2.77 -18.81 7.10
C LEU A 107 1.85 -18.00 8.05
N PHE A 108 2.35 -17.53 9.20
CA PHE A 108 1.59 -16.85 10.26
C PHE A 108 2.36 -15.69 10.93
N GLY A 109 2.91 -14.74 10.16
CA GLY A 109 3.55 -13.55 10.74
C GLY A 109 4.99 -13.76 11.23
N ARG A 110 5.70 -12.66 11.53
CA ARG A 110 7.17 -12.60 11.61
C ARG A 110 7.77 -13.46 12.74
N ARG A 111 8.72 -14.35 12.40
CA ARG A 111 9.72 -14.88 13.36
C ARG A 111 10.97 -13.99 13.44
N HIS A 112 11.34 -13.31 12.35
CA HIS A 112 12.42 -12.32 12.35
C HIS A 112 11.96 -11.05 11.64
N CYS A 113 11.72 -10.00 12.41
CA CYS A 113 11.66 -8.65 11.88
C CYS A 113 12.54 -7.77 12.75
N SER A 114 13.63 -7.33 12.15
CA SER A 114 14.54 -6.37 12.75
C SER A 114 13.96 -4.99 12.50
N VAL A 115 13.13 -4.51 13.44
CA VAL A 115 12.55 -3.16 13.38
C VAL A 115 13.69 -2.15 13.21
N GLY A 116 13.55 -1.22 12.26
CA GLY A 116 14.59 -0.22 11.98
C GLY A 116 15.74 -0.71 11.10
N ARG A 117 15.68 -1.93 10.55
CA ARG A 117 16.76 -2.50 9.71
C ARG A 117 16.27 -3.18 8.44
N ASN A 118 14.98 -3.10 8.13
CA ASN A 118 14.45 -3.71 6.91
C ASN A 118 14.53 -2.73 5.74
N GLU A 119 14.66 -3.27 4.53
CA GLU A 119 14.72 -2.50 3.30
C GLU A 119 13.61 -2.94 2.35
N PRO A 120 12.91 -2.02 1.67
CA PRO A 120 12.00 -2.39 0.59
C PRO A 120 12.81 -2.85 -0.63
N ASP A 121 12.18 -3.62 -1.51
CA ASP A 121 12.68 -3.78 -2.88
C ASP A 121 12.63 -2.40 -3.56
N MET A 122 13.78 -1.72 -3.61
CA MET A 122 13.90 -0.33 -4.07
C MET A 122 13.52 -0.20 -5.54
N GLU A 123 13.88 -1.19 -6.34
CA GLU A 123 13.61 -1.22 -7.77
C GLU A 123 12.11 -1.52 -8.02
N GLY A 124 11.54 -2.46 -7.27
CA GLY A 124 10.09 -2.66 -7.24
C GLY A 124 9.31 -1.44 -6.74
N LEU A 125 9.83 -0.71 -5.75
CA LEU A 125 9.24 0.53 -5.25
C LEU A 125 9.19 1.61 -6.33
N ARG A 126 10.31 1.83 -7.01
CA ARG A 126 10.43 2.80 -8.09
C ARG A 126 9.41 2.53 -9.20
N ARG A 127 9.33 1.28 -9.67
CA ARG A 127 8.34 0.88 -10.69
C ARG A 127 6.89 1.01 -10.22
N ALA A 128 6.62 0.65 -8.96
CA ALA A 128 5.28 0.78 -8.38
C ALA A 128 4.83 2.24 -8.27
N LEU A 129 5.72 3.15 -7.87
CA LEU A 129 5.47 4.58 -7.80
C LEU A 129 5.23 5.17 -9.21
N ALA A 130 6.05 4.78 -10.19
CA ALA A 130 5.98 5.24 -11.58
C ALA A 130 4.74 4.80 -12.36
N GLY A 131 3.95 3.83 -11.88
CA GLY A 131 2.74 3.40 -12.58
C GLY A 131 2.70 1.92 -12.97
N GLN A 132 3.85 1.26 -13.05
CA GLN A 132 4.04 0.03 -13.85
C GLN A 132 3.53 -1.22 -13.12
N ASP A 133 3.76 -1.34 -11.80
CA ASP A 133 3.41 -2.51 -11.00
C ASP A 133 2.02 -2.41 -10.33
N THR A 134 1.00 -1.91 -11.04
CA THR A 134 -0.36 -1.83 -10.52
C THR A 134 -1.07 -3.19 -10.55
N PHE A 135 -1.19 -3.82 -9.38
CA PHE A 135 -1.83 -5.13 -9.20
C PHE A 135 -3.36 -5.09 -9.31
N MET A 136 -3.99 -3.93 -9.11
CA MET A 136 -5.43 -3.76 -9.26
C MET A 136 -5.77 -2.40 -9.83
N LYS A 137 -6.51 -2.39 -10.95
CA LYS A 137 -7.22 -1.22 -11.49
C LYS A 137 -8.72 -1.57 -11.44
N ALA A 138 -9.44 -1.02 -10.48
CA ALA A 138 -10.89 -1.25 -10.32
C ALA A 138 -11.62 0.09 -10.20
#